data_AF-A0A3P9ICX4-F1
#
_entry.id   AF-A0A3P9ICX4-F1
#
_cell.length_a   1.000
_cell.length_b   1.000
_cell.length_c   1.000
_cell.angle_alpha   90.00
_cell.angle_beta   90.00
_cell.angle_gamma   90.00
#
_symmetry.space_group_name_H-M   'P 1'
#
loop_
_entity.id
_entity.type
_entity.pdbx_description
1 polymer ?
#
loop_
_entity_poly.entity_id
_entity_poly.type
_entity_poly.pdbx_seq_one_letter_code
_entity_poly.pdbx_strand_id
1 'polypeptide(L)'
;MLVGRSATGNKQEFYPQQSITLLLSWQKSEWRGGLLLYDGPKLQVVFFIIVSSQAPEPIVTLVERNPAPSGLELVSSYQTNRVGDPMDLVALAGQVQKGDEFVKANACNKLTVIADQIRYLQEQARKVLEEAKRDADLHHAACNIVKKPGNMYFLYQRPSGQKYFSIISPKEWGPSCPHPFLGAFKLQHDMSWTPVDEVDRRDAEIAIMDKLLSQKTALPSYNGPNFKGLTE
;
A
#
# COMPACT_ATOMS: atom_id res chain seq x y z
N MET A 1 -5.58 18.08 -61.53
CA MET A 1 -6.93 17.50 -61.52
C MET A 1 -7.22 17.08 -60.08
N LEU A 2 -8.07 17.86 -59.42
CA LEU A 2 -8.63 17.58 -58.09
C LEU A 2 -9.59 16.39 -58.15
N VAL A 3 -9.91 15.87 -56.95
CA VAL A 3 -10.98 14.94 -56.52
C VAL A 3 -10.36 13.65 -55.95
N GLY A 4 -10.44 13.29 -54.67
CA GLY A 4 -11.31 13.74 -53.58
C GLY A 4 -12.35 12.66 -53.25
N ARG A 5 -12.20 12.01 -52.07
CA ARG A 5 -13.20 11.35 -51.18
C ARG A 5 -12.41 10.38 -50.28
N SER A 6 -12.14 10.66 -49.00
CA SER A 6 -13.03 10.85 -47.84
C SER A 6 -13.90 9.63 -47.52
N ALA A 7 -13.50 8.90 -46.47
CA ALA A 7 -14.35 8.18 -45.51
C ALA A 7 -13.44 7.78 -44.32
N THR A 8 -13.40 8.61 -43.28
CA THR A 8 -14.10 8.42 -41.99
C THR A 8 -13.39 7.48 -41.02
N GLY A 9 -12.79 8.09 -39.99
CA GLY A 9 -13.01 7.72 -38.60
C GLY A 9 -12.29 6.47 -38.07
N ASN A 10 -11.14 6.68 -37.43
CA ASN A 10 -11.04 6.29 -36.03
C ASN A 10 -9.98 7.16 -35.34
N LYS A 11 -10.47 8.04 -34.46
CA LYS A 11 -9.65 8.76 -33.50
C LYS A 11 -9.01 7.70 -32.59
N GLN A 12 -7.68 7.63 -32.57
CA GLN A 12 -6.99 7.00 -31.45
C GLN A 12 -7.18 7.94 -30.26
N GLU A 13 -8.24 7.67 -29.51
CA GLU A 13 -8.54 8.34 -28.27
C GLU A 13 -7.48 8.02 -27.23
N PHE A 14 -6.91 9.11 -26.75
CA PHE A 14 -5.95 9.24 -25.70
C PHE A 14 -6.62 8.85 -24.37
N TYR A 15 -6.25 7.71 -23.79
CA TYR A 15 -6.59 7.38 -22.41
C TYR A 15 -5.42 6.72 -21.71
N PRO A 16 -4.70 7.50 -20.89
CA PRO A 16 -4.42 7.06 -19.54
C PRO A 16 -4.77 8.16 -18.55
N GLN A 17 -5.19 7.78 -17.33
CA GLN A 17 -5.32 8.61 -16.12
C GLN A 17 -6.71 9.05 -15.62
N GLN A 18 -7.85 8.62 -16.18
CA GLN A 18 -9.14 9.08 -15.64
C GLN A 18 -9.71 8.29 -14.44
N SER A 19 -9.13 7.15 -14.05
CA SER A 19 -9.63 6.40 -12.88
C SER A 19 -8.99 6.77 -11.54
N ILE A 20 -8.02 7.70 -11.50
CA ILE A 20 -7.43 8.17 -10.23
C ILE A 20 -8.04 9.53 -9.80
N THR A 21 -8.70 10.26 -10.72
CA THR A 21 -9.19 11.61 -10.44
C THR A 21 -10.48 11.66 -9.61
N LEU A 22 -11.27 10.58 -9.56
CA LEU A 22 -12.53 10.59 -8.79
C LEU A 22 -12.36 10.44 -7.27
N LEU A 23 -11.21 9.95 -6.79
CA LEU A 23 -10.90 9.92 -5.36
C LEU A 23 -10.40 11.27 -4.82
N LEU A 24 -10.10 12.24 -5.70
CA LEU A 24 -9.58 13.56 -5.30
C LEU A 24 -10.64 14.67 -5.36
N SER A 25 -11.86 14.39 -5.84
CA SER A 25 -12.90 15.40 -6.03
C SER A 25 -13.83 15.62 -4.82
N TRP A 26 -13.79 14.76 -3.79
CA TRP A 26 -14.66 14.90 -2.62
C TRP A 26 -14.05 15.71 -1.47
N GLN A 27 -12.81 16.20 -1.63
CA GLN A 27 -12.03 16.79 -0.55
C GLN A 27 -11.41 18.14 -0.97
N LYS A 28 -12.22 19.07 -1.48
CA LYS A 28 -11.74 20.38 -1.95
C LYS A 28 -12.50 21.59 -1.41
N SER A 29 -13.52 21.44 -0.57
CA SER A 29 -14.32 22.58 -0.12
C SER A 29 -13.93 23.17 1.24
N GLU A 30 -13.05 22.58 2.06
CA GLU A 30 -12.93 23.09 3.43
C GLU A 30 -11.60 22.90 4.16
N TRP A 31 -10.46 23.25 3.54
CA TRP A 31 -9.21 23.50 4.31
C TRP A 31 -8.38 24.61 3.65
N ARG A 32 -8.40 25.82 4.22
CA ARG A 32 -7.56 26.95 3.81
C ARG A 32 -6.26 27.00 4.65
N GLY A 33 -5.12 27.02 3.95
CA GLY A 33 -3.75 27.25 4.43
C GLY A 33 -2.90 25.97 4.38
N GLY A 34 -2.09 25.66 3.37
CA GLY A 34 -1.09 26.46 2.64
C GLY A 34 0.26 26.32 3.36
N LEU A 35 1.35 25.74 2.85
CA LEU A 35 1.86 25.64 1.48
C LEU A 35 2.86 24.46 1.40
N LEU A 36 2.81 23.71 0.30
CA LEU A 36 3.76 22.65 -0.06
C LEU A 36 5.12 23.24 -0.44
N LEU A 37 6.22 22.69 0.07
CA LEU A 37 7.49 22.63 -0.67
C LEU A 37 7.95 21.18 -0.73
N TYR A 38 7.91 20.67 -1.96
CA TYR A 38 8.36 19.36 -2.39
C TYR A 38 9.89 19.40 -2.54
N ASP A 39 10.62 18.49 -1.89
CA ASP A 39 11.91 18.02 -2.42
C ASP A 39 12.27 16.62 -1.88
N GLY A 40 12.38 15.64 -2.79
CA GLY A 40 13.06 14.35 -2.54
C GLY A 40 12.24 13.13 -2.06
N PRO A 41 12.74 11.89 -2.33
CA PRO A 41 11.98 10.64 -2.28
C PRO A 41 11.96 10.06 -0.87
N LYS A 42 11.06 10.53 -0.03
CA LYS A 42 10.70 9.83 1.22
C LYS A 42 9.19 9.83 1.35
N LEU A 43 8.66 8.62 1.49
CA LEU A 43 7.26 8.30 1.75
C LEU A 43 6.66 9.22 2.83
N GLN A 44 5.99 10.28 2.41
CA GLN A 44 5.24 11.21 3.26
C GLN A 44 3.79 10.75 3.51
N VAL A 45 3.54 9.44 3.54
CA VAL A 45 2.19 8.93 3.89
C VAL A 45 2.01 8.82 5.41
N VAL A 46 3.07 9.01 6.20
CA VAL A 46 3.02 8.86 7.67
C VAL A 46 2.54 10.12 8.39
N PHE A 47 2.51 11.30 7.77
CA PHE A 47 2.49 12.55 8.54
C PHE A 47 1.11 13.11 8.94
N PHE A 48 -0.01 12.44 8.64
CA PHE A 48 -1.34 12.99 9.00
C PHE A 48 -2.12 12.20 10.07
N ILE A 49 -1.57 11.09 10.58
CA ILE A 49 -2.14 10.39 11.75
C ILE A 49 -1.37 10.74 13.03
N ILE A 50 -0.78 11.94 13.10
CA ILE A 50 -0.63 12.59 14.40
C ILE A 50 -1.88 13.43 14.56
N VAL A 51 -2.89 12.74 15.08
CA VAL A 51 -4.08 13.25 15.72
C VAL A 51 -3.82 14.66 16.27
N SER A 52 -4.27 15.68 15.54
CA SER A 52 -4.60 16.97 16.14
C SER A 52 -5.85 16.73 16.98
N SER A 53 -5.66 16.16 18.17
CA SER A 53 -6.65 16.24 19.22
C SER A 53 -6.15 17.34 20.13
N GLN A 54 -6.77 18.51 20.02
CA GLN A 54 -7.10 19.25 21.22
C GLN A 54 -7.74 18.21 22.15
N ALA A 55 -7.05 17.82 23.22
CA ALA A 55 -7.66 16.92 24.19
C ALA A 55 -8.85 17.68 24.79
N PRO A 56 -10.06 17.11 24.83
CA PRO A 56 -11.11 17.70 25.65
C PRO A 56 -10.58 17.77 27.09
N GLU A 57 -10.79 18.90 27.77
CA GLU A 57 -10.55 19.00 29.20
C GLU A 57 -11.29 17.84 29.91
N PRO A 58 -10.76 17.26 31.00
CA PRO A 58 -11.39 16.13 31.67
C PRO A 58 -12.72 16.58 32.30
N ILE A 59 -13.81 16.47 31.55
CA ILE A 59 -15.15 16.80 32.02
C ILE A 59 -15.68 15.61 32.82
N VAL A 60 -15.58 15.70 34.14
CA VAL A 60 -16.29 14.78 35.03
C VAL A 60 -17.79 15.09 34.95
N THR A 61 -18.53 14.22 34.28
CA THR A 61 -19.99 14.33 34.19
C THR A 61 -20.61 13.48 35.30
N LEU A 62 -21.17 14.14 36.31
CA LEU A 62 -21.91 13.46 37.37
C LEU A 62 -23.32 13.13 36.91
N VAL A 63 -23.88 12.06 37.46
CA VAL A 63 -25.27 11.67 37.23
C VAL A 63 -26.19 12.81 37.68
N GLU A 64 -27.19 13.11 36.85
CA GLU A 64 -28.20 14.13 37.14
C GLU A 64 -28.98 13.79 38.42
N ARG A 65 -29.22 14.81 39.25
CA ARG A 65 -29.98 14.64 40.50
C ARG A 65 -31.47 14.64 40.20
N ASN A 66 -32.19 13.63 40.68
CA ASN A 66 -33.64 13.55 40.55
C ASN A 66 -34.32 13.76 41.93
N PRO A 67 -35.01 14.89 42.17
CA PRO A 67 -35.68 15.16 43.44
C PRO A 67 -37.01 14.40 43.63
N ALA A 68 -37.56 13.81 42.56
CA ALA A 68 -38.84 13.08 42.59
C ALA A 68 -38.77 11.78 41.77
N PRO A 69 -37.96 10.78 42.19
CA PRO A 69 -37.90 9.49 41.53
C PRO A 69 -39.28 8.83 41.53
N SER A 70 -39.73 8.35 40.38
CA SER A 70 -41.07 7.77 40.18
C SER A 70 -42.24 8.71 40.50
N GLY A 71 -42.01 10.04 40.48
CA GLY A 71 -43.04 11.05 40.73
C GLY A 71 -43.36 11.30 42.21
N LEU A 72 -42.63 10.68 43.15
CA LEU A 72 -42.76 10.91 44.58
C LEU A 72 -41.62 11.80 45.09
N GLU A 73 -41.96 12.90 45.74
CA GLU A 73 -40.99 13.88 46.25
C GLU A 73 -40.14 13.29 47.39
N LEU A 74 -38.82 13.46 47.29
CA LEU A 74 -37.90 13.00 48.33
C LEU A 74 -38.03 13.83 49.59
N VAL A 75 -38.21 13.16 50.74
CA VAL A 75 -38.25 13.76 52.08
C VAL A 75 -36.99 14.59 52.40
N SER A 76 -35.83 14.20 51.83
CA SER A 76 -34.62 15.01 51.86
C SER A 76 -33.78 14.79 50.61
N SER A 77 -33.92 15.68 49.63
CA SER A 77 -33.08 15.71 48.43
C SER A 77 -31.59 15.97 48.75
N TYR A 78 -31.30 16.63 49.87
CA TYR A 78 -29.93 16.91 50.29
C TYR A 78 -29.20 15.65 50.77
N GLN A 79 -29.84 14.79 51.58
CA GLN A 79 -29.20 13.57 52.08
C GLN A 79 -28.97 12.54 50.97
N THR A 80 -29.91 12.41 50.04
CA THR A 80 -29.80 11.44 48.93
C THR A 80 -28.82 11.87 47.85
N ASN A 81 -28.62 13.18 47.66
CA ASN A 81 -27.72 13.74 46.64
C ASN A 81 -26.39 14.28 47.21
N ARG A 82 -26.12 14.00 48.49
CA ARG A 82 -24.88 14.44 49.13
C ARG A 82 -23.70 13.78 48.42
N VAL A 83 -22.84 14.62 47.83
CA VAL A 83 -21.51 14.20 47.40
C VAL A 83 -20.79 13.75 48.68
N GLY A 84 -20.23 12.53 48.69
CA GLY A 84 -19.60 11.91 49.85
C GLY A 84 -18.41 12.69 50.41
N ASP A 85 -17.20 12.16 50.29
CA ASP A 85 -15.98 12.92 50.56
C ASP A 85 -15.70 13.82 49.34
N PRO A 86 -15.47 15.14 49.49
CA PRO A 86 -14.98 15.98 48.39
C PRO A 86 -13.76 15.41 47.65
N MET A 87 -12.94 14.60 48.34
CA MET A 87 -11.81 13.90 47.72
C MET A 87 -12.23 12.83 46.69
N ASP A 88 -13.46 12.30 46.78
CA ASP A 88 -13.99 11.32 45.81
C ASP A 88 -14.17 11.93 44.42
N LEU A 89 -14.52 13.22 44.32
CA LEU A 89 -14.61 13.93 43.04
C LEU A 89 -13.25 14.08 42.38
N VAL A 90 -12.21 14.34 43.18
CA VAL A 90 -10.83 14.42 42.69
C VAL A 90 -10.34 13.04 42.25
N ALA A 91 -10.67 11.99 43.02
CA ALA A 91 -10.35 10.61 42.65
C ALA A 91 -11.05 10.20 41.35
N LEU A 92 -12.32 10.56 41.17
CA LEU A 92 -13.07 10.33 39.93
C LEU A 92 -12.44 11.06 38.74
N ALA A 93 -12.09 12.34 38.89
CA ALA A 93 -11.39 13.10 37.85
C ALA A 93 -10.09 12.42 37.42
N GLY A 94 -9.29 11.94 38.39
CA GLY A 94 -8.06 11.21 38.12
C GLY A 94 -8.31 9.87 37.40
N GLN A 95 -9.39 9.15 37.72
CA GLN A 95 -9.75 7.92 37.02
C GLN A 95 -10.20 8.17 35.59
N VAL A 96 -11.01 9.21 35.34
CA VAL A 96 -11.45 9.60 33.98
C VAL A 96 -10.23 9.95 33.14
N GLN A 97 -9.35 10.81 33.64
CA GLN A 97 -8.11 11.18 32.95
C GLN A 97 -7.27 9.94 32.61
N LYS A 98 -7.08 9.02 33.56
CA LYS A 98 -6.33 7.79 33.33
C LYS A 98 -7.01 6.89 32.28
N GLY A 99 -8.34 6.84 32.28
CA GLY A 99 -9.13 6.14 31.26
C GLY A 99 -8.87 6.70 29.86
N ASP A 100 -8.89 8.03 29.72
CA ASP A 100 -8.61 8.72 28.45
C ASP A 100 -7.17 8.46 27.97
N GLU A 101 -6.20 8.47 28.87
CA GLU A 101 -4.81 8.11 28.57
C GLU A 101 -4.71 6.69 28.03
N PHE A 102 -5.41 5.71 28.63
CA PHE A 102 -5.45 4.34 28.12
C PHE A 102 -6.14 4.22 26.78
N VAL A 103 -7.25 4.93 26.55
CA VAL A 103 -7.95 4.93 25.26
C VAL A 103 -7.03 5.48 24.17
N LYS A 104 -6.35 6.60 24.44
CA LYS A 104 -5.37 7.19 23.54
C LYS A 104 -4.22 6.23 23.25
N ALA A 105 -3.62 5.64 24.28
CA ALA A 105 -2.52 4.67 24.11
C ALA A 105 -2.96 3.46 23.28
N ASN A 106 -4.15 2.91 23.54
CA ASN A 106 -4.70 1.79 22.80
C ASN A 106 -4.98 2.14 21.33
N ALA A 107 -5.53 3.32 21.07
CA ALA A 107 -5.77 3.81 19.71
C ALA A 107 -4.45 3.99 18.95
N CYS A 108 -3.45 4.64 19.57
CA CYS A 108 -2.12 4.82 19.00
C CYS A 108 -1.48 3.47 18.65
N ASN A 109 -1.51 2.49 19.57
CA ASN A 109 -0.94 1.16 19.33
C ASN A 109 -1.58 0.46 18.12
N LYS A 110 -2.91 0.54 17.97
CA LYS A 110 -3.62 -0.02 16.81
C LYS A 110 -3.26 0.70 15.51
N LEU A 111 -3.19 2.03 15.55
CA LEU A 111 -2.82 2.85 14.39
C LEU A 111 -1.37 2.61 13.95
N THR A 112 -0.45 2.35 14.88
CA THR A 112 0.93 1.95 14.57
C THR A 112 0.97 0.66 13.75
N VAL A 113 0.22 -0.38 14.14
CA VAL A 113 0.15 -1.64 13.39
C VAL A 113 -0.38 -1.42 11.96
N ILE A 114 -1.42 -0.59 11.81
CA ILE A 114 -1.97 -0.25 10.49
C ILE A 114 -0.94 0.51 9.65
N ALA A 115 -0.23 1.47 10.24
CA ALA A 115 0.81 2.22 9.56
C ALA A 115 1.95 1.32 9.06
N ASP A 116 2.35 0.33 9.86
CA ASP A 116 3.36 -0.66 9.47
C ASP A 116 2.89 -1.53 8.29
N GLN A 117 1.63 -1.96 8.30
CA GLN A 117 1.03 -2.70 7.18
C GLN A 117 0.98 -1.86 5.90
N ILE A 118 0.60 -0.58 5.99
CA ILE A 118 0.59 0.33 4.85
C ILE A 118 2.01 0.51 4.29
N ARG A 119 3.01 0.71 5.16
CA ARG A 119 4.42 0.80 4.73
C ARG A 119 4.87 -0.47 4.02
N TYR A 120 4.52 -1.64 4.54
CA TYR A 120 4.83 -2.90 3.91
C TYR A 120 4.21 -3.01 2.51
N LEU A 121 2.92 -2.69 2.36
CA LEU A 121 2.23 -2.73 1.07
C LEU A 121 2.82 -1.73 0.06
N GLN A 122 3.20 -0.53 0.51
CA GLN A 122 3.88 0.46 -0.32
C GLN A 122 5.21 -0.07 -0.85
N GLU A 123 5.98 -0.74 -0.01
CA GLU A 123 7.26 -1.34 -0.40
C GLU A 123 7.06 -2.53 -1.37
N GLN A 124 6.02 -3.35 -1.18
CA GLN A 124 5.67 -4.39 -2.14
C GLN A 124 5.29 -3.79 -3.50
N ALA A 125 4.46 -2.75 -3.52
CA ALA A 125 4.06 -2.08 -4.76
C ALA A 125 5.27 -1.47 -5.49
N ARG A 126 6.21 -0.87 -4.75
CA ARG A 126 7.47 -0.35 -5.31
C ARG A 126 8.26 -1.45 -6.02
N LYS A 127 8.46 -2.60 -5.37
CA LYS A 127 9.18 -3.74 -5.95
C LYS A 127 8.54 -4.25 -7.23
N VAL A 128 7.21 -4.41 -7.23
CA VAL A 128 6.45 -4.84 -8.41
C VAL A 128 6.63 -3.87 -9.58
N LEU A 129 6.62 -2.55 -9.33
CA LEU A 129 6.84 -1.56 -10.38
C LEU A 129 8.27 -1.59 -10.94
N GLU A 130 9.28 -1.78 -10.07
CA GLU A 130 10.68 -1.92 -10.50
C GLU A 130 10.90 -3.20 -11.31
N GLU A 131 10.28 -4.29 -10.88
CA GLU A 131 10.26 -5.56 -11.61
C GLU A 131 9.64 -5.40 -12.99
N ALA A 132 8.43 -4.83 -13.07
CA ALA A 132 7.74 -4.60 -14.33
C ALA A 132 8.54 -3.71 -15.28
N LYS A 133 9.17 -2.64 -14.76
CA LYS A 133 10.01 -1.74 -15.55
C LYS A 133 11.21 -2.47 -16.13
N ARG A 134 11.95 -3.22 -15.30
CA ARG A 134 13.11 -4.00 -15.76
C ARG A 134 12.68 -5.02 -16.80
N ASP A 135 11.58 -5.73 -16.57
CA ASP A 135 11.10 -6.74 -17.50
C ASP A 135 10.70 -6.13 -18.83
N ALA A 136 10.05 -4.95 -18.82
CA ALA A 136 9.79 -4.18 -20.01
C ALA A 136 11.09 -3.78 -20.73
N ASP A 137 12.08 -3.24 -20.02
CA ASP A 137 13.37 -2.84 -20.60
C ASP A 137 14.10 -4.04 -21.25
N LEU A 138 14.08 -5.22 -20.60
CA LEU A 138 14.68 -6.44 -21.14
C LEU A 138 13.88 -6.98 -22.33
N HIS A 139 12.55 -6.93 -22.30
CA HIS A 139 11.72 -7.29 -23.44
C HIS A 139 11.98 -6.40 -24.66
N HIS A 140 12.22 -5.11 -24.45
CA HIS A 140 12.55 -4.16 -25.52
C HIS A 140 14.02 -4.18 -25.95
N ALA A 141 14.93 -4.78 -25.17
CA ALA A 141 16.33 -4.90 -25.55
C ALA A 141 16.48 -5.63 -26.90
N ALA A 142 17.36 -5.10 -27.76
CA ALA A 142 17.55 -5.58 -29.12
C ALA A 142 17.95 -7.07 -29.12
N CYS A 143 17.34 -7.86 -30.01
CA CYS A 143 17.58 -9.29 -30.06
C CYS A 143 17.36 -9.80 -31.48
N ASN A 144 18.36 -10.49 -32.04
CA ASN A 144 18.27 -11.08 -33.38
C ASN A 144 17.72 -12.51 -33.36
N ILE A 145 17.30 -13.00 -32.20
CA ILE A 145 16.78 -14.34 -31.98
C ILE A 145 15.41 -14.24 -31.29
N VAL A 146 14.55 -15.22 -31.55
CA VAL A 146 13.27 -15.31 -30.86
C VAL A 146 13.52 -15.70 -29.40
N LYS A 147 13.00 -14.89 -28.48
CA LYS A 147 13.04 -15.14 -27.05
C LYS A 147 12.13 -16.32 -26.71
N LYS A 148 12.68 -17.37 -26.11
CA LYS A 148 11.98 -18.60 -25.73
C LYS A 148 12.09 -18.78 -24.21
N PRO A 149 10.96 -18.99 -23.51
CA PRO A 149 10.98 -19.33 -22.10
C PRO A 149 11.87 -20.54 -21.79
N GLY A 150 12.43 -20.56 -20.59
CA GLY A 150 13.38 -21.57 -20.10
C GLY A 150 14.83 -21.31 -20.48
N ASN A 151 15.10 -20.44 -21.46
CA ASN A 151 16.46 -20.17 -21.92
C ASN A 151 17.15 -19.05 -21.14
N MET A 152 18.48 -19.14 -21.10
CA MET A 152 19.37 -18.10 -20.58
C MET A 152 19.74 -17.12 -21.69
N TYR A 153 19.72 -15.83 -21.36
CA TYR A 153 20.10 -14.74 -22.23
C TYR A 153 21.13 -13.84 -21.54
N PHE A 154 22.14 -13.42 -22.30
CA PHE A 154 23.25 -12.61 -21.83
C PHE A 154 23.17 -11.23 -22.46
N LEU A 155 23.10 -10.19 -21.63
CA LEU A 155 22.95 -8.80 -22.03
C LEU A 155 24.31 -8.14 -22.19
N TYR A 156 24.51 -7.51 -23.34
CA TYR A 156 25.74 -6.78 -23.68
C TYR A 156 25.44 -5.37 -24.15
N GLN A 157 26.45 -4.50 -24.16
CA GLN A 157 26.33 -3.13 -24.65
C GLN A 157 27.30 -2.83 -25.79
N ARG A 158 26.80 -2.39 -26.94
CA ARG A 158 27.63 -1.93 -28.05
C ARG A 158 28.30 -0.58 -27.72
N PRO A 159 29.38 -0.20 -28.42
CA PRO A 159 29.98 1.15 -28.29
C PRO A 159 29.00 2.28 -28.60
N SER A 160 27.95 2.03 -29.39
CA SER A 160 26.84 2.97 -29.65
C SER A 160 25.93 3.20 -28.44
N GLY A 161 26.11 2.46 -27.34
CA GLY A 161 25.24 2.47 -26.17
C GLY A 161 24.06 1.51 -26.25
N GLN A 162 23.80 0.91 -27.42
CA GLN A 162 22.68 -0.02 -27.60
C GLN A 162 22.89 -1.32 -26.81
N LYS A 163 21.90 -1.67 -25.98
CA LYS A 163 21.85 -2.95 -25.27
C LYS A 163 21.23 -4.02 -26.15
N TYR A 164 21.84 -5.22 -26.16
CA TYR A 164 21.32 -6.34 -26.92
C TYR A 164 21.54 -7.67 -26.20
N PHE A 165 20.66 -8.63 -26.47
CA PHE A 165 20.75 -9.99 -25.95
C PHE A 165 21.48 -10.92 -26.91
N SER A 166 22.24 -11.85 -26.32
CA SER A 166 22.88 -13.00 -26.97
C SER A 166 22.57 -14.28 -26.18
N ILE A 167 22.63 -15.44 -26.85
CA ILE A 167 22.61 -16.75 -26.18
C ILE A 167 24.01 -17.22 -25.75
N ILE A 168 25.06 -16.58 -26.27
CA ILE A 168 26.45 -16.93 -25.96
C ILE A 168 26.87 -16.17 -24.70
N SER A 169 27.36 -16.91 -23.71
CA SER A 169 27.84 -16.38 -22.43
C SER A 169 29.21 -15.70 -22.53
N PRO A 170 29.59 -14.82 -21.57
CA PRO A 170 30.93 -14.22 -21.56
C PRO A 170 32.05 -15.26 -21.50
N LYS A 171 31.79 -16.39 -20.83
CA LYS A 171 32.74 -17.49 -20.71
C LYS A 171 32.97 -18.21 -22.04
N GLU A 172 31.91 -18.41 -22.82
CA GLU A 172 32.00 -19.02 -24.15
C GLU A 172 32.64 -18.10 -25.18
N TRP A 173 32.42 -16.79 -25.07
CA TRP A 173 33.15 -15.81 -25.88
C TRP A 173 34.66 -15.79 -25.61
N GLY A 174 35.07 -16.10 -24.38
CA GLY A 174 36.47 -16.07 -23.97
C GLY A 174 37.12 -14.70 -24.22
N PRO A 175 38.39 -14.66 -24.67
CA PRO A 175 39.10 -13.42 -24.98
C PRO A 175 38.47 -12.60 -26.11
N SER A 176 37.60 -13.21 -26.92
CA SER A 176 36.97 -12.60 -28.08
C SER A 176 35.61 -11.96 -27.76
N CYS A 177 35.30 -11.72 -26.47
CA CYS A 177 34.06 -11.05 -26.08
C CYS A 177 33.99 -9.65 -26.70
N PRO A 178 33.07 -9.42 -27.64
CA PRO A 178 33.13 -8.21 -28.49
C PRO A 178 32.73 -6.94 -27.72
N HIS A 179 31.97 -7.09 -26.64
CA HIS A 179 31.29 -5.99 -25.96
C HIS A 179 31.25 -6.20 -24.44
N PRO A 180 31.19 -5.12 -23.64
CA PRO A 180 30.97 -5.20 -22.20
C PRO A 180 29.72 -6.00 -21.83
N PHE A 181 29.89 -6.92 -20.88
CA PHE A 181 28.82 -7.72 -20.31
C PHE A 181 28.08 -6.94 -19.21
N LEU A 182 26.75 -6.94 -19.27
CA LEU A 182 25.89 -6.23 -18.31
C LEU A 182 25.17 -7.16 -17.33
N GLY A 183 24.84 -8.39 -17.74
CA GLY A 183 24.13 -9.32 -16.89
C GLY A 183 23.58 -10.53 -17.64
N ALA A 184 23.23 -11.58 -16.91
CA ALA A 184 22.61 -12.79 -17.44
C ALA A 184 21.23 -12.97 -16.81
N PHE A 185 20.26 -13.36 -17.63
CA PHE A 185 18.86 -13.45 -17.24
C PHE A 185 18.22 -14.68 -17.88
N LYS A 186 17.45 -15.44 -17.09
CA LYS A 186 16.58 -16.51 -17.57
C LYS A 186 15.20 -15.92 -17.88
N LEU A 187 14.68 -16.21 -19.07
CA LEU A 187 13.30 -15.91 -19.40
C LEU A 187 12.40 -17.02 -18.83
N GLN A 188 11.52 -16.68 -17.90
CA GLN A 188 10.64 -17.66 -17.26
C GLN A 188 9.40 -17.96 -18.12
N HIS A 189 8.67 -19.01 -17.74
CA HIS A 189 7.46 -19.46 -18.44
C HIS A 189 6.30 -18.46 -18.34
N ASP A 190 6.27 -17.62 -17.31
CA ASP A 190 5.34 -16.50 -17.13
C ASP A 190 5.79 -15.22 -17.86
N MET A 191 6.84 -15.31 -18.68
CA MET A 191 7.48 -14.21 -19.41
C MET A 191 8.19 -13.16 -18.54
N SER A 192 8.37 -13.42 -17.24
CA SER A 192 9.23 -12.59 -16.37
C SER A 192 10.71 -12.88 -16.60
N TRP A 193 11.57 -11.91 -16.27
CA TRP A 193 13.02 -12.08 -16.34
C TRP A 193 13.60 -12.30 -14.95
N THR A 194 14.32 -13.40 -14.76
CA THR A 194 15.03 -13.68 -13.51
C THR A 194 16.54 -13.53 -13.71
N PRO A 195 17.22 -12.67 -12.93
CA PRO A 195 18.68 -12.60 -12.91
C PRO A 195 19.31 -13.97 -12.61
N VAL A 196 20.44 -14.30 -13.23
CA VAL A 196 21.08 -15.62 -13.13
C VAL A 196 21.34 -16.05 -11.68
N ASP A 197 21.67 -15.11 -10.80
CA ASP A 197 21.93 -15.32 -9.37
C ASP A 197 20.67 -15.64 -8.55
N GLU A 198 19.49 -15.34 -9.08
CA GLU A 198 18.21 -15.61 -8.44
C GLU A 198 17.48 -16.82 -9.03
N VAL A 199 17.96 -17.38 -10.15
CA VAL A 199 17.29 -18.48 -10.86
C VAL A 199 17.09 -19.69 -9.96
N ASP A 200 18.14 -20.18 -9.29
CA ASP A 200 18.06 -21.40 -8.48
C ASP A 200 17.07 -21.25 -7.33
N ARG A 201 17.09 -20.09 -6.67
CA ARG A 201 16.16 -19.75 -5.58
C ARG A 201 14.72 -19.75 -6.09
N ARG A 202 14.46 -19.07 -7.21
CA ARG A 202 13.10 -18.94 -7.77
C ARG A 202 12.57 -20.27 -8.30
N ASP A 203 13.41 -21.05 -8.96
CA ASP A 203 13.05 -22.39 -9.44
C ASP A 203 12.72 -23.31 -8.24
N ALA A 204 13.46 -23.23 -7.13
CA ALA A 204 13.16 -23.98 -5.90
C ALA A 204 11.83 -23.53 -5.25
N GLU A 205 11.56 -22.23 -5.19
CA GLU A 205 10.29 -21.69 -4.69
C GLU A 205 9.10 -22.18 -5.52
N ILE A 206 9.22 -22.17 -6.85
CA ILE A 206 8.19 -22.68 -7.77
C ILE A 206 7.97 -24.18 -7.54
N ALA A 207 9.06 -24.96 -7.43
CA ALA A 207 8.95 -26.40 -7.19
C ALA A 207 8.24 -26.74 -5.86
N ILE A 208 8.48 -25.95 -4.80
CA ILE A 208 7.77 -26.09 -3.52
C ILE A 208 6.27 -25.78 -3.71
N MET A 209 5.94 -24.71 -4.43
CA MET A 209 4.55 -24.32 -4.68
C MET A 209 3.80 -25.37 -5.51
N ASP A 210 4.41 -25.91 -6.56
CA ASP A 210 3.83 -26.97 -7.38
C ASP A 210 3.55 -28.24 -6.55
N LYS A 211 4.43 -28.57 -5.61
CA LYS A 211 4.22 -29.67 -4.66
C LYS A 211 3.03 -29.42 -3.74
N LEU A 212 2.82 -28.19 -3.27
CA LEU A 212 1.66 -27.85 -2.43
C LEU A 212 0.34 -27.88 -3.22
N LEU A 213 0.36 -27.32 -4.44
CA LEU A 213 -0.81 -27.30 -5.33
C LEU A 213 -1.27 -28.71 -5.72
N SER A 214 -0.31 -29.60 -6.01
CA SER A 214 -0.61 -31.01 -6.33
C SER A 214 -1.15 -31.81 -5.15
N GLN A 215 -0.86 -31.41 -3.90
CA GLN A 215 -1.36 -32.08 -2.69
C GLN A 215 -2.80 -31.71 -2.30
N LYS A 216 -3.38 -30.68 -2.93
CA LYS A 216 -4.80 -30.30 -2.85
C LYS A 216 -5.42 -30.36 -1.46
N THR A 217 -5.02 -29.46 -0.56
CA THR A 217 -5.86 -29.03 0.56
C THR A 217 -6.97 -28.14 0.03
N ALA A 218 -8.22 -28.57 0.16
CA ALA A 218 -9.37 -27.71 -0.11
C ALA A 218 -9.33 -26.53 0.88
N LEU A 219 -9.08 -25.32 0.39
CA LEU A 219 -9.26 -24.12 1.21
C LEU A 219 -10.75 -24.00 1.54
N PRO A 220 -11.14 -23.75 2.81
CA PRO A 220 -12.53 -23.47 3.14
C PRO A 220 -13.03 -22.27 2.31
N SER A 221 -14.29 -22.31 1.87
CA SER A 221 -14.87 -21.23 1.07
C SER A 221 -14.74 -19.90 1.82
N TYR A 222 -14.07 -18.93 1.21
CA TYR A 222 -13.93 -17.60 1.77
C TYR A 222 -15.27 -16.88 1.78
N ASN A 223 -15.88 -16.74 2.96
CA ASN A 223 -16.95 -15.79 3.21
C ASN A 223 -16.29 -14.46 3.55
N GLY A 224 -16.15 -13.58 2.56
CA GLY A 224 -15.44 -12.31 2.72
C GLY A 224 -16.01 -11.40 3.82
N PRO A 225 -15.22 -10.44 4.31
CA PRO A 225 -15.70 -9.44 5.25
C PRO A 225 -16.80 -8.62 4.59
N ASN A 226 -17.98 -8.64 5.21
CA ASN A 226 -19.16 -7.93 4.77
C ASN A 226 -18.99 -6.42 5.03
N PHE A 227 -18.51 -5.65 4.04
CA PHE A 227 -18.35 -4.20 4.15
C PHE A 227 -19.66 -3.40 3.97
N LYS A 228 -20.83 -4.07 3.98
CA LYS A 228 -22.14 -3.42 3.78
C LYS A 228 -22.54 -2.38 4.85
N GLY A 229 -21.71 -2.12 5.86
CA GLY A 229 -22.00 -1.19 6.95
C GLY A 229 -21.09 0.04 7.05
N LEU A 230 -20.26 0.34 6.04
CA LEU A 230 -19.35 1.50 6.07
C LEU A 230 -19.88 2.75 5.34
N THR A 231 -21.16 2.75 4.94
CA THR A 231 -21.78 3.86 4.18
C THR A 231 -23.08 4.39 4.80
N GLU A 232 -23.35 4.11 6.08
CA GLU A 232 -24.47 4.72 6.82
C GLU A 232 -23.98 5.74 7.84
#